data_AF-A0A736R8M9-F1
#
_entry.id   AF-A0A736R8M9-F1
#
_cell.length_a   1.000
_cell.length_b   1.000
_cell.length_c   1.000
_cell.angle_alpha   90.00
_cell.angle_beta   90.00
_cell.angle_gamma   90.00
#
_symmetry.space_group_name_H-M   'P 1'
#
loop_
_entity.id
_entity.type
_entity.pdbx_description
1 polymer ?
#
loop_
_entity_poly.entity_id
_entity_poly.type
_entity_poly.pdbx_seq_one_letter_code
_entity_poly.pdbx_strand_id
1 'polypeptide(L)'
;MSNLIFCQVDELGFPKWNGADYFRWHYLPSNWTFSTGTAHLWLYKTSWLIYHRDMLRQYAREAQIPLLLLAGVAAAEVGGMPERFKPVVLQIKNILEAVSLRGGNTYSNSTSVGSVAIQLGVAARTMGIRPDLLSSFEQFQLSQCLLNDRFNVRVVAFHLRDLIHYDYPEIGDTTNLTDEQIIVVGSRYNRGTERNKQDIIDSITAPTGSHQREYSEYGRRILEKKIALMKIMKGL
;
A
#
# COMPACT_ATOMS: atom_id res chain seq x y z
N MET A 1 17.95 25.11 -7.93
CA MET A 1 17.37 24.84 -6.60
C MET A 1 16.90 23.40 -6.58
N SER A 2 17.60 22.54 -5.84
CA SER A 2 17.23 21.14 -5.69
C SER A 2 16.03 21.08 -4.75
N ASN A 3 14.82 20.79 -5.27
CA ASN A 3 13.64 20.60 -4.41
C ASN A 3 13.87 19.37 -3.52
N LEU A 4 14.23 19.59 -2.25
CA LEU A 4 14.44 18.60 -1.17
C LEU A 4 13.24 17.67 -0.92
N ILE A 5 12.12 17.89 -1.61
CA ILE A 5 10.86 17.16 -1.46
C ILE A 5 10.87 15.84 -2.25
N PHE A 6 11.63 15.76 -3.34
CA PHE A 6 11.64 14.60 -4.23
C PHE A 6 12.93 13.79 -4.12
N CYS A 7 12.79 12.47 -4.18
CA CYS A 7 13.84 11.48 -4.08
C CYS A 7 14.79 11.46 -5.29
N GLN A 8 16.00 10.94 -5.09
CA GLN A 8 16.86 10.47 -6.19
C GLN A 8 16.46 9.04 -6.56
N VAL A 9 16.23 8.79 -7.86
CA VAL A 9 15.85 7.47 -8.38
C VAL A 9 17.10 6.62 -8.52
N ASP A 10 17.14 5.47 -7.83
CA ASP A 10 18.22 4.48 -7.94
C ASP A 10 17.69 3.22 -8.66
N GLU A 11 18.43 2.72 -9.64
CA GLU A 11 18.03 1.63 -10.54
C GLU A 11 18.46 0.24 -10.03
N LEU A 12 19.30 0.17 -8.99
CA LEU A 12 19.84 -1.09 -8.45
C LEU A 12 19.04 -1.54 -7.21
N GLY A 13 17.97 -2.31 -7.43
CA GLY A 13 17.10 -2.83 -6.35
C GLY A 13 16.50 -4.21 -6.63
N PHE A 14 15.60 -4.66 -5.76
CA PHE A 14 14.85 -5.90 -5.93
C PHE A 14 14.08 -5.90 -7.27
N PRO A 15 14.03 -7.02 -8.02
CA PRO A 15 13.33 -7.08 -9.30
C PRO A 15 11.86 -6.66 -9.18
N LYS A 16 11.42 -5.72 -10.02
CA LYS A 16 10.06 -5.20 -10.01
C LYS A 16 9.07 -6.16 -10.70
N TRP A 17 7.90 -6.32 -10.11
CA TRP A 17 6.77 -7.07 -10.67
C TRP A 17 6.34 -6.49 -12.01
N ASN A 18 6.57 -7.23 -13.08
CA ASN A 18 6.38 -6.78 -14.45
C ASN A 18 5.24 -7.54 -15.15
N GLY A 19 5.04 -7.25 -16.45
CA GLY A 19 3.96 -7.87 -17.23
C GLY A 19 4.12 -9.38 -17.41
N ALA A 20 5.34 -9.91 -17.49
CA ALA A 20 5.57 -11.35 -17.58
C ALA A 20 5.25 -12.06 -16.26
N ASP A 21 5.59 -11.45 -15.12
CA ASP A 21 5.24 -11.98 -13.80
C ASP A 21 3.72 -11.98 -13.61
N TYR A 22 3.04 -10.90 -13.99
CA TYR A 22 1.58 -10.84 -13.99
C TYR A 22 0.96 -11.89 -14.89
N PHE A 23 1.50 -12.11 -16.08
CA PHE A 23 1.01 -13.16 -16.97
C PHE A 23 1.14 -14.55 -16.34
N ARG A 24 2.31 -14.86 -15.77
CA ARG A 24 2.58 -16.14 -15.10
C ARG A 24 1.68 -16.37 -13.90
N TRP A 25 1.37 -15.32 -13.16
CA TRP A 25 0.46 -15.41 -12.01
C TRP A 25 -1.01 -15.52 -12.44
N HIS A 26 -1.46 -14.70 -13.39
CA HIS A 26 -2.88 -14.54 -13.67
C HIS A 26 -3.45 -15.60 -14.62
N TYR A 27 -2.64 -16.06 -15.59
CA TYR A 27 -3.14 -16.93 -16.68
C TYR A 27 -2.65 -18.38 -16.60
N LEU A 28 -1.61 -18.69 -15.83
CA LEU A 28 -1.11 -20.05 -15.69
C LEU A 28 -1.64 -20.71 -14.41
N PRO A 29 -1.89 -22.05 -14.42
CA PRO A 29 -2.31 -22.76 -13.23
C PRO A 29 -1.24 -22.70 -12.13
N SER A 30 -1.66 -22.82 -10.87
CA SER A 30 -0.73 -22.77 -9.74
C SER A 30 0.19 -23.98 -9.73
N ASN A 31 1.51 -23.75 -9.74
CA ASN A 31 2.52 -24.79 -9.65
C ASN A 31 3.77 -24.26 -8.93
N TRP A 32 4.16 -24.92 -7.84
CA TRP A 32 5.32 -24.53 -7.03
C TRP A 32 6.66 -24.83 -7.69
N THR A 33 6.75 -25.95 -8.44
CA THR A 33 7.98 -26.35 -9.15
C THR A 33 8.31 -25.39 -10.28
N PHE A 34 7.30 -24.97 -11.03
CA PHE A 34 7.47 -24.09 -12.19
C PHE A 34 7.26 -22.61 -11.87
N SER A 35 6.93 -22.26 -10.62
CA SER A 35 6.65 -20.89 -10.20
C SER A 35 5.59 -20.23 -11.10
N THR A 36 4.38 -20.80 -11.11
CA THR A 36 3.22 -20.29 -11.88
C THR A 36 1.99 -20.12 -10.99
N GLY A 37 1.01 -19.35 -11.45
CA GLY A 37 -0.23 -19.10 -10.73
C GLY A 37 0.00 -18.46 -9.35
N THR A 38 -0.77 -18.89 -8.35
CA THR A 38 -0.65 -18.35 -6.98
C THR A 38 0.72 -18.62 -6.33
N ALA A 39 1.41 -19.69 -6.72
CA ALA A 39 2.75 -19.98 -6.23
C ALA A 39 3.75 -18.90 -6.66
N HIS A 40 3.68 -18.44 -7.92
CA HIS A 40 4.55 -17.37 -8.43
C HIS A 40 4.41 -16.08 -7.62
N LEU A 41 3.16 -15.64 -7.43
CA LEU A 41 2.84 -14.44 -6.66
C LEU A 41 3.36 -14.54 -5.21
N TRP A 42 3.16 -15.71 -4.59
CA TRP A 42 3.60 -15.93 -3.22
C TRP A 42 5.12 -15.95 -3.07
N LEU A 43 5.83 -16.57 -4.01
CA LEU A 43 7.29 -16.56 -4.03
C LEU A 43 7.83 -15.14 -4.18
N TYR A 44 7.24 -14.35 -5.07
CA TYR A 44 7.60 -12.94 -5.24
C TYR A 44 7.35 -12.11 -3.97
N LYS A 45 6.12 -12.14 -3.43
CA LYS A 45 5.74 -11.41 -2.21
C LYS A 45 6.68 -11.76 -1.05
N THR A 46 6.94 -13.05 -0.84
CA THR A 46 7.81 -13.53 0.25
C THR A 46 9.25 -13.07 0.06
N SER A 47 9.79 -13.18 -1.18
CA SER A 47 11.15 -12.73 -1.49
C SER A 47 11.31 -11.23 -1.31
N TRP A 48 10.31 -10.44 -1.72
CA TRP A 48 10.30 -8.99 -1.54
C TRP A 48 10.31 -8.62 -0.05
N LEU A 49 9.49 -9.30 0.78
CA LEU A 49 9.44 -9.08 2.23
C LEU A 49 10.75 -9.48 2.91
N ILE A 50 11.40 -10.57 2.49
CA ILE A 50 12.71 -10.99 3.00
C ILE A 50 13.77 -9.93 2.67
N TYR A 51 13.84 -9.51 1.41
CA TYR A 51 14.80 -8.52 0.95
C TYR A 51 14.64 -7.17 1.65
N HIS A 52 13.40 -6.71 1.85
CA HIS A 52 13.09 -5.41 2.44
C HIS A 52 12.82 -5.45 3.95
N ARG A 53 13.08 -6.57 4.63
CA ARG A 53 12.76 -6.77 6.04
C ARG A 53 13.31 -5.65 6.94
N ASP A 54 14.58 -5.29 6.77
CA ASP A 54 15.22 -4.31 7.64
C ASP A 54 14.71 -2.89 7.37
N MET A 55 14.34 -2.61 6.12
CA MET A 55 13.67 -1.36 5.73
C MET A 55 12.26 -1.27 6.35
N LEU A 56 11.48 -2.36 6.34
CA LEU A 56 10.17 -2.41 7.00
C LEU A 56 10.30 -2.20 8.51
N ARG A 57 11.27 -2.85 9.17
CA ARG A 57 11.57 -2.65 10.60
C ARG A 57 11.98 -1.21 10.90
N GLN A 58 12.79 -0.61 10.04
CA GLN A 58 13.22 0.78 10.19
C GLN A 58 12.00 1.71 10.12
N TYR A 59 11.20 1.65 9.05
CA TYR A 59 10.10 2.59 8.87
C TYR A 59 8.91 2.34 9.79
N ALA A 60 8.67 1.11 10.24
CA ALA A 60 7.71 0.85 11.31
C ALA A 60 8.12 1.55 12.61
N ARG A 61 9.42 1.52 12.97
CA ARG A 61 9.94 2.23 14.16
C ARG A 61 9.88 3.75 14.00
N GLU A 62 10.29 4.27 12.86
CA GLU A 62 10.27 5.71 12.60
C GLU A 62 8.85 6.28 12.60
N ALA A 63 7.88 5.56 12.04
CA ALA A 63 6.47 5.91 12.10
C ALA A 63 5.79 5.50 13.42
N GLN A 64 6.50 4.84 14.34
CA GLN A 64 5.95 4.35 15.61
C GLN A 64 4.68 3.49 15.44
N ILE A 65 4.65 2.61 14.44
CA ILE A 65 3.53 1.69 14.18
C ILE A 65 3.95 0.22 14.40
N PRO A 66 3.01 -0.72 14.56
CA PRO A 66 3.37 -2.12 14.68
C PRO A 66 3.98 -2.63 13.38
N LEU A 67 5.11 -3.33 13.46
CA LEU A 67 5.75 -3.94 12.28
C LEU A 67 4.80 -4.89 11.53
N LEU A 68 3.95 -5.60 12.27
CA LEU A 68 2.94 -6.49 11.71
C LEU A 68 1.99 -5.76 10.76
N LEU A 69 1.57 -4.53 11.10
CA LEU A 69 0.66 -3.75 10.28
C LEU A 69 1.32 -3.36 8.96
N LEU A 70 2.52 -2.78 9.01
CA LEU A 70 3.26 -2.37 7.81
C LEU A 70 3.61 -3.57 6.93
N ALA A 71 4.10 -4.67 7.51
CA ALA A 71 4.42 -5.89 6.78
C ALA A 71 3.17 -6.56 6.20
N GLY A 72 2.04 -6.49 6.91
CA GLY A 72 0.75 -7.00 6.44
C GLY A 72 0.24 -6.26 5.22
N VAL A 73 0.28 -4.93 5.25
CA VAL A 73 -0.07 -4.06 4.12
C VAL A 73 0.87 -4.32 2.94
N ALA A 74 2.18 -4.34 3.16
CA ALA A 74 3.15 -4.67 2.11
C ALA A 74 2.87 -6.06 1.49
N ALA A 75 2.61 -7.08 2.31
CA ALA A 75 2.29 -8.42 1.83
C ALA A 75 0.97 -8.49 1.04
N ALA A 76 0.00 -7.62 1.34
CA ALA A 76 -1.26 -7.56 0.60
C ALA A 76 -1.07 -6.88 -0.77
N GLU A 77 -0.31 -5.80 -0.85
CA GLU A 77 -0.19 -4.95 -2.05
C GLU A 77 0.89 -5.41 -3.05
N VAL A 78 2.02 -5.91 -2.56
CA VAL A 78 3.17 -6.27 -3.42
C VAL A 78 2.77 -7.38 -4.40
N GLY A 79 3.15 -7.23 -5.67
CA GLY A 79 2.82 -8.20 -6.72
C GLY A 79 1.38 -8.14 -7.25
N GLY A 80 0.66 -7.04 -7.00
CA GLY A 80 -0.65 -6.77 -7.64
C GLY A 80 -0.54 -6.37 -9.12
N MET A 81 -1.18 -5.25 -9.49
CA MET A 81 -1.06 -4.68 -10.84
C MET A 81 0.39 -4.27 -11.14
N PRO A 82 0.97 -4.60 -12.31
CA PRO A 82 2.36 -4.29 -12.62
C PRO A 82 2.65 -2.79 -12.57
N GLU A 83 3.79 -2.44 -11.98
CA GLU A 83 4.14 -1.06 -11.66
C GLU A 83 4.37 -0.20 -12.92
N ARG A 84 4.85 -0.82 -14.01
CA ARG A 84 5.18 -0.14 -15.28
C ARG A 84 3.98 0.30 -16.12
N PHE A 85 2.76 -0.19 -15.85
CA PHE A 85 1.57 0.29 -16.57
C PHE A 85 1.00 1.59 -16.00
N LYS A 86 1.40 1.96 -14.77
CA LYS A 86 0.80 3.05 -14.01
C LYS A 86 1.18 4.47 -14.49
N PRO A 87 2.40 4.76 -14.97
CA PRO A 87 2.73 6.08 -15.53
C PRO A 87 1.90 6.44 -16.77
N VAL A 88 1.60 5.47 -17.64
CA VAL A 88 0.74 5.67 -18.81
C VAL A 88 -0.71 5.95 -18.38
N VAL A 89 -1.21 5.21 -17.38
CA VAL A 89 -2.55 5.46 -16.81
C VAL A 89 -2.66 6.84 -16.18
N LEU A 90 -1.60 7.31 -15.50
CA LEU A 90 -1.57 8.66 -14.92
C LEU A 90 -1.61 9.73 -16.03
N GLN A 91 -0.86 9.56 -17.11
CA GLN A 91 -0.90 10.49 -18.26
C GLN A 91 -2.28 10.52 -18.92
N ILE A 92 -2.93 9.36 -19.09
CA ILE A 92 -4.30 9.28 -19.62
C ILE A 92 -5.28 9.99 -18.70
N LYS A 93 -5.18 9.80 -17.37
CA LYS A 93 -6.03 10.47 -16.39
C LYS A 93 -5.83 11.99 -16.37
N ASN A 94 -4.59 12.47 -16.49
CA ASN A 94 -4.29 13.90 -16.59
C ASN A 94 -4.90 14.51 -17.86
N ILE A 95 -4.88 13.79 -18.99
CA ILE A 95 -5.55 14.22 -20.22
C ILE A 95 -7.07 14.26 -20.02
N LEU A 96 -7.67 13.23 -19.40
CA LEU A 96 -9.09 13.22 -19.08
C LEU A 96 -9.48 14.38 -18.14
N GLU A 97 -8.65 14.72 -17.16
CA GLU A 97 -8.84 15.89 -16.29
C GLU A 97 -8.77 17.21 -17.05
N ALA A 98 -7.81 17.35 -17.97
CA ALA A 98 -7.67 18.55 -18.80
C ALA A 98 -8.85 18.74 -19.78
N VAL A 99 -9.49 17.65 -20.21
CA VAL A 99 -10.62 17.66 -21.16
C VAL A 99 -11.98 17.69 -20.46
N SER A 100 -12.05 17.31 -19.19
CA SER A 100 -13.28 17.31 -18.41
C SER A 100 -13.56 18.70 -17.82
N LEU A 101 -14.81 19.17 -17.90
CA LEU A 101 -15.25 20.43 -17.28
C LEU A 101 -15.25 20.39 -15.74
N ARG A 102 -14.95 19.24 -15.14
CA ARG A 102 -14.73 19.08 -13.70
C ARG A 102 -13.28 19.46 -13.40
N GLY A 103 -13.04 20.74 -13.09
CA GLY A 103 -11.71 21.19 -12.65
C GLY A 103 -11.21 20.42 -11.41
N GLY A 104 -9.89 20.21 -11.35
CA GLY A 104 -9.20 19.62 -10.20
C GLY A 104 -8.55 18.25 -10.45
N ASN A 105 -7.65 17.84 -9.54
CA ASN A 105 -6.79 16.65 -9.64
C ASN A 105 -7.46 15.33 -9.16
N THR A 106 -8.78 15.20 -9.28
CA THR A 106 -9.54 14.13 -8.60
C THR A 106 -9.22 12.72 -9.11
N TYR A 107 -9.13 12.55 -10.43
CA TYR A 107 -8.87 11.26 -11.08
C TYR A 107 -7.40 10.83 -10.95
N SER A 108 -6.47 11.77 -11.11
CA SER A 108 -5.02 11.55 -10.99
C SER A 108 -4.62 11.18 -9.56
N ASN A 109 -5.19 11.88 -8.56
CA ASN A 109 -4.94 11.63 -7.14
C ASN A 109 -5.35 10.22 -6.66
N SER A 110 -6.33 9.60 -7.29
CA SER A 110 -6.77 8.22 -6.98
C SER A 110 -5.85 7.13 -7.52
N THR A 111 -4.78 7.49 -8.22
CA THR A 111 -3.87 6.51 -8.84
C THR A 111 -2.91 5.94 -7.82
N SER A 112 -3.01 4.63 -7.56
CA SER A 112 -2.12 3.86 -6.67
C SER A 112 -0.77 3.54 -7.32
N VAL A 113 0.34 4.01 -6.75
CA VAL A 113 1.70 3.89 -7.31
C VAL A 113 2.66 3.16 -6.36
N GLY A 114 3.68 2.51 -6.93
CA GLY A 114 4.70 1.77 -6.19
C GLY A 114 4.30 0.36 -5.79
N SER A 115 5.24 -0.36 -5.18
CA SER A 115 5.06 -1.76 -4.77
C SER A 115 4.03 -1.94 -3.65
N VAL A 116 3.81 -0.92 -2.81
CA VAL A 116 2.77 -0.92 -1.77
C VAL A 116 1.53 -0.10 -2.17
N ALA A 117 1.41 0.28 -3.44
CA ALA A 117 0.18 0.77 -4.09
C ALA A 117 -0.55 1.95 -3.39
N ILE A 118 0.18 2.87 -2.77
CA ILE A 118 -0.40 4.08 -2.17
C ILE A 118 -0.90 5.06 -3.25
N GLN A 119 -2.06 5.67 -3.03
CA GLN A 119 -2.63 6.68 -3.93
C GLN A 119 -1.81 7.98 -3.92
N LEU A 120 -1.62 8.61 -5.08
CA LEU A 120 -0.86 9.87 -5.21
C LEU A 120 -1.36 10.97 -4.28
N GLY A 121 -2.68 11.17 -4.21
CA GLY A 121 -3.27 12.20 -3.35
C GLY A 121 -3.09 11.89 -1.87
N VAL A 122 -3.12 10.61 -1.49
CA VAL A 122 -2.85 10.17 -0.11
C VAL A 122 -1.38 10.39 0.24
N ALA A 123 -0.47 9.99 -0.65
CA ALA A 123 0.96 10.20 -0.47
C ALA A 123 1.31 11.69 -0.30
N ALA A 124 0.76 12.56 -1.16
CA ALA A 124 0.93 14.00 -1.07
C ALA A 124 0.43 14.55 0.28
N ARG A 125 -0.77 14.15 0.73
CA ARG A 125 -1.31 14.58 2.04
C ARG A 125 -0.45 14.13 3.20
N THR A 126 0.01 12.88 3.20
CA THR A 126 0.92 12.35 4.24
C THR A 126 2.25 13.09 4.27
N MET A 127 2.70 13.65 3.14
CA MET A 127 3.88 14.52 3.07
C MET A 127 3.61 15.99 3.44
N GLY A 128 2.38 16.33 3.85
CA GLY A 128 1.98 17.70 4.18
C GLY A 128 1.73 18.58 2.95
N ILE A 129 1.55 17.99 1.77
CA ILE A 129 1.33 18.70 0.50
C ILE A 129 -0.16 18.65 0.14
N ARG A 130 -0.71 19.78 -0.32
CA ARG A 130 -2.09 19.85 -0.82
C ARG A 130 -2.18 19.18 -2.20
N PRO A 131 -2.87 18.02 -2.32
CA PRO A 131 -2.89 17.24 -3.57
C PRO A 131 -3.67 17.92 -4.70
N ASP A 132 -4.63 18.78 -4.36
CA ASP A 132 -5.41 19.62 -5.27
C ASP A 132 -4.58 20.74 -5.90
N LEU A 133 -3.42 21.07 -5.34
CA LEU A 133 -2.52 22.11 -5.85
C LEU A 133 -1.34 21.59 -6.66
N LEU A 134 -1.15 20.27 -6.72
CA LEU A 134 -0.04 19.70 -7.47
C LEU A 134 -0.22 19.93 -8.97
N SER A 135 0.78 20.49 -9.63
CA SER A 135 0.85 20.49 -11.08
C SER A 135 1.03 19.06 -11.61
N SER A 136 0.69 18.83 -12.89
CA SER A 136 0.89 17.52 -13.53
C SER A 136 2.36 17.07 -13.50
N PHE A 137 3.31 18.02 -13.53
CA PHE A 137 4.73 17.72 -13.42
C PHE A 137 5.10 17.25 -12.01
N GLU A 138 4.62 17.91 -10.96
CA GLU A 138 4.86 17.50 -9.57
C GLU A 138 4.20 16.17 -9.25
N GLN A 139 2.99 15.91 -9.78
CA GLN A 139 2.36 14.59 -9.68
C GLN A 139 3.19 13.51 -10.35
N PHE A 140 3.75 13.80 -11.54
CA PHE A 140 4.66 12.88 -12.22
C PHE A 140 5.92 12.63 -11.38
N GLN A 141 6.57 13.67 -10.86
CA GLN A 141 7.74 13.53 -9.99
C GLN A 141 7.44 12.69 -8.74
N LEU A 142 6.31 12.96 -8.07
CA LEU A 142 5.86 12.16 -6.94
C LEU A 142 5.64 10.70 -7.34
N SER A 143 5.01 10.45 -8.50
CA SER A 143 4.81 9.08 -9.00
C SER A 143 6.13 8.35 -9.24
N GLN A 144 7.15 9.03 -9.79
CA GLN A 144 8.48 8.43 -9.99
C GLN A 144 9.11 8.09 -8.65
N CYS A 145 8.95 8.94 -7.64
CA CYS A 145 9.45 8.64 -6.31
C CYS A 145 8.74 7.50 -5.62
N LEU A 146 7.44 7.36 -5.82
CA LEU A 146 6.70 6.22 -5.30
C LEU A 146 7.09 4.88 -5.96
N LEU A 147 7.82 4.88 -7.09
CA LEU A 147 8.39 3.65 -7.64
C LEU A 147 9.62 3.16 -6.87
N ASN A 148 10.28 4.05 -6.12
CA ASN A 148 11.37 3.68 -5.21
C ASN A 148 10.80 3.05 -3.92
N ASP A 149 11.16 1.80 -3.62
CA ASP A 149 10.57 1.04 -2.50
C ASP A 149 10.83 1.70 -1.15
N ARG A 150 12.00 2.31 -0.97
CA ARG A 150 12.35 3.02 0.26
C ARG A 150 11.42 4.20 0.49
N PHE A 151 11.24 5.04 -0.52
CA PHE A 151 10.34 6.17 -0.44
C PHE A 151 8.89 5.73 -0.28
N ASN A 152 8.44 4.75 -1.07
CA ASN A 152 7.09 4.21 -1.03
C ASN A 152 6.72 3.67 0.36
N VAL A 153 7.54 2.77 0.91
CA VAL A 153 7.30 2.16 2.23
C VAL A 153 7.34 3.19 3.35
N ARG A 154 8.24 4.18 3.28
CA ARG A 154 8.28 5.27 4.27
C ARG A 154 6.95 6.03 4.27
N VAL A 155 6.47 6.48 3.10
CA VAL A 155 5.20 7.21 3.01
C VAL A 155 4.04 6.35 3.49
N VAL A 156 4.00 5.07 3.12
CA VAL A 156 2.98 4.12 3.62
C VAL A 156 3.00 4.00 5.14
N ALA A 157 4.18 3.90 5.75
CA ALA A 157 4.30 3.78 7.21
C ALA A 157 3.73 5.00 7.94
N PHE A 158 4.04 6.21 7.46
CA PHE A 158 3.47 7.44 8.03
C PHE A 158 1.98 7.55 7.74
N HIS A 159 1.51 7.15 6.56
CA HIS A 159 0.08 7.14 6.27
C HIS A 159 -0.69 6.19 7.20
N LEU A 160 -0.14 5.00 7.48
CA LEU A 160 -0.74 4.09 8.46
C LEU A 160 -0.80 4.69 9.86
N ARG A 161 0.20 5.49 10.26
CA ARG A 161 0.15 6.27 11.51
C ARG A 161 -0.98 7.28 11.51
N ASP A 162 -1.16 8.01 10.41
CA ASP A 162 -2.25 8.97 10.26
C ASP A 162 -3.61 8.26 10.40
N LEU A 163 -3.76 7.07 9.79
CA LEU A 163 -4.97 6.26 9.90
C LEU A 163 -5.23 5.73 11.33
N ILE A 164 -4.18 5.39 12.08
CA ILE A 164 -4.31 5.02 13.50
C ILE A 164 -4.91 6.19 14.29
N HIS A 165 -4.34 7.39 14.16
CA HIS A 165 -4.83 8.56 14.87
C HIS A 165 -6.20 9.03 14.40
N TYR A 166 -6.55 8.79 13.13
CA TYR A 166 -7.87 9.09 12.60
C TYR A 166 -8.98 8.31 13.34
N ASP A 167 -8.86 6.99 13.46
CA ASP A 167 -9.88 6.17 14.12
C ASP A 167 -9.69 6.09 15.67
N TYR A 168 -8.48 6.35 16.18
CA TYR A 168 -8.13 6.24 17.60
C TYR A 168 -7.30 7.46 18.08
N PRO A 169 -7.90 8.67 18.15
CA PRO A 169 -7.16 9.89 18.47
C PRO A 169 -6.54 9.88 19.89
N GLU A 170 -7.20 9.20 20.84
CA GLU A 170 -6.76 9.09 22.23
C GLU A 170 -5.75 7.96 22.49
N ILE A 171 -5.22 7.33 21.43
CA ILE A 171 -4.28 6.21 21.59
C ILE A 171 -2.93 6.72 22.12
N GLY A 172 -2.52 6.20 23.28
CA GLY A 172 -1.24 6.56 23.90
C GLY A 172 -0.03 5.87 23.28
N ASP A 173 -0.20 4.63 22.80
CA ASP A 173 0.88 3.85 22.17
C ASP A 173 0.41 3.25 20.84
N THR A 174 0.88 3.85 19.75
CA THR A 174 0.60 3.40 18.39
C THR A 174 1.39 2.16 17.98
N THR A 175 2.41 1.75 18.75
CA THR A 175 3.24 0.58 18.44
C THR A 175 2.61 -0.73 18.89
N ASN A 176 1.65 -0.68 19.81
CA ASN A 176 0.97 -1.84 20.39
C ASN A 176 -0.54 -1.77 20.14
N LEU A 177 -0.94 -2.04 18.90
CA LEU A 177 -2.35 -2.09 18.51
C LEU A 177 -2.97 -3.45 18.85
N THR A 178 -4.24 -3.42 19.24
CA THR A 178 -5.07 -4.62 19.35
C THR A 178 -5.34 -5.23 17.97
N ASP A 179 -5.73 -6.50 17.93
CA ASP A 179 -6.10 -7.17 16.68
C ASP A 179 -7.28 -6.44 15.97
N GLU A 180 -8.26 -5.91 16.71
CA GLU A 180 -9.32 -5.06 16.15
C GLU A 180 -8.77 -3.79 15.51
N GLN A 181 -7.88 -3.06 16.21
CA GLN A 181 -7.25 -1.85 15.71
C GLN A 181 -6.45 -2.10 14.43
N ILE A 182 -5.72 -3.23 14.37
CA ILE A 182 -5.00 -3.65 13.15
C ILE A 182 -5.99 -3.92 12.02
N ILE A 183 -7.12 -4.58 12.29
CA ILE A 183 -8.14 -4.84 11.27
C ILE A 183 -8.71 -3.52 10.73
N VAL A 184 -9.12 -2.62 11.62
CA VAL A 184 -9.73 -1.34 11.25
C VAL A 184 -8.75 -0.53 10.40
N VAL A 185 -7.53 -0.32 10.88
CA VAL A 185 -6.50 0.49 10.18
C VAL A 185 -6.10 -0.17 8.85
N GLY A 186 -5.93 -1.50 8.82
CA GLY A 186 -5.67 -2.23 7.57
C GLY A 186 -6.81 -2.06 6.56
N SER A 187 -8.06 -2.14 7.01
CA SER A 187 -9.23 -1.89 6.17
C SER A 187 -9.30 -0.45 5.66
N ARG A 188 -8.93 0.55 6.47
CA ARG A 188 -8.82 1.96 6.04
C ARG A 188 -7.80 2.13 4.93
N TYR A 189 -6.66 1.46 5.01
CA TYR A 189 -5.64 1.53 3.97
C TYR A 189 -6.19 1.09 2.61
N ASN A 190 -7.00 0.03 2.60
CA ASN A 190 -7.57 -0.52 1.37
C ASN A 190 -8.80 0.25 0.85
N ARG A 191 -9.66 0.73 1.76
CA ARG A 191 -11.00 1.24 1.42
C ARG A 191 -11.20 2.73 1.64
N GLY A 192 -10.23 3.42 2.24
CA GLY A 192 -10.33 4.85 2.59
C GLY A 192 -11.07 5.11 3.91
N THR A 193 -11.26 6.40 4.21
CA THR A 193 -11.82 6.91 5.47
C THR A 193 -13.31 7.23 5.40
N GLU A 194 -13.94 7.04 4.24
CA GLU A 194 -15.33 7.45 3.97
C GLU A 194 -16.35 6.62 4.75
N ARG A 195 -16.06 5.34 4.99
CA ARG A 195 -16.95 4.44 5.72
C ARG A 195 -16.99 4.75 7.21
N ASN A 196 -18.11 4.55 7.88
CA ASN A 196 -18.16 4.67 9.33
C ASN A 196 -17.26 3.60 9.99
N LYS A 197 -16.52 3.97 11.04
CA LYS A 197 -15.67 3.03 11.79
C LYS A 197 -16.46 1.84 12.33
N GLN A 198 -17.68 2.08 12.82
CA GLN A 198 -18.53 1.05 13.40
C GLN A 198 -18.92 -0.02 12.38
N ASP A 199 -19.19 0.35 11.12
CA ASP A 199 -19.44 -0.62 10.04
C ASP A 199 -18.27 -1.59 9.85
N ILE A 200 -17.03 -1.12 10.03
CA ILE A 200 -15.84 -1.95 9.91
C ILE A 200 -15.71 -2.88 11.12
N ILE A 201 -16.04 -2.40 12.32
CA ILE A 201 -16.03 -3.21 13.55
C ILE A 201 -17.10 -4.30 13.48
N ASP A 202 -18.34 -3.94 13.14
CA ASP A 202 -19.46 -4.87 13.02
C ASP A 202 -19.19 -5.95 11.95
N SER A 203 -18.45 -5.58 10.90
CA SER A 203 -17.99 -6.48 9.85
C SER A 203 -17.06 -7.59 10.35
N ILE A 204 -16.33 -7.39 11.45
CA ILE A 204 -15.36 -8.38 11.97
C ILE A 204 -16.08 -9.65 12.41
N THR A 205 -17.22 -9.50 13.09
CA THR A 205 -18.03 -10.60 13.63
C THR A 205 -19.17 -11.02 12.71
N ALA A 206 -19.35 -10.35 11.57
CA ALA A 206 -20.40 -10.68 10.62
C ALA A 206 -20.26 -12.12 10.09
N PRO A 207 -21.38 -12.83 9.82
CA PRO A 207 -21.36 -14.20 9.33
C PRO A 207 -20.51 -14.36 8.07
N THR A 208 -19.78 -15.47 7.97
CA THR A 208 -19.01 -15.82 6.77
C THR A 208 -19.94 -15.88 5.56
N GLY A 209 -19.58 -15.20 4.47
CA GLY A 209 -20.39 -15.10 3.25
C GLY A 209 -21.36 -13.93 3.21
N SER A 210 -21.52 -13.18 4.31
CA SER A 210 -22.29 -11.93 4.30
C SER A 210 -21.51 -10.80 3.62
N HIS A 211 -22.23 -9.94 2.88
CA HIS A 211 -21.63 -8.76 2.23
C HIS A 211 -21.01 -7.79 3.23
N GLN A 212 -21.56 -7.70 4.44
CA GLN A 212 -21.00 -6.87 5.51
C GLN A 212 -19.56 -7.26 5.84
N ARG A 213 -19.20 -8.55 5.70
CA ARG A 213 -17.87 -9.06 6.04
C ARG A 213 -16.76 -8.55 5.10
N GLU A 214 -17.12 -7.97 3.97
CA GLU A 214 -16.16 -7.39 3.01
C GLU A 214 -15.41 -6.19 3.60
N TYR A 215 -16.01 -5.44 4.53
CA TYR A 215 -15.42 -4.19 5.05
C TYR A 215 -14.17 -4.44 5.91
N SER A 216 -14.12 -5.56 6.63
CA SER A 216 -13.00 -5.96 7.48
C SER A 216 -12.04 -6.95 6.79
N GLU A 217 -12.34 -7.42 5.57
CA GLU A 217 -11.62 -8.53 4.92
C GLU A 217 -10.12 -8.29 4.82
N TYR A 218 -9.73 -7.10 4.35
CA TYR A 218 -8.33 -6.75 4.17
C TYR A 218 -7.55 -6.82 5.49
N GLY A 219 -8.07 -6.18 6.55
CA GLY A 219 -7.45 -6.21 7.87
C GLY A 219 -7.42 -7.61 8.50
N ARG A 220 -8.49 -8.40 8.35
CA ARG A 220 -8.52 -9.80 8.82
C ARG A 220 -7.46 -10.65 8.14
N ARG A 221 -7.22 -10.43 6.84
CA ARG A 221 -6.21 -11.15 6.07
C ARG A 221 -4.78 -10.91 6.56
N ILE A 222 -4.50 -9.74 7.15
CA ILE A 222 -3.22 -9.46 7.82
C ILE A 222 -3.05 -10.37 9.04
N LEU A 223 -4.08 -10.46 9.90
CA LEU A 223 -4.02 -11.30 11.11
C LEU A 223 -3.96 -12.80 10.79
N GLU A 224 -4.68 -13.26 9.77
CA GLU A 224 -4.59 -14.65 9.29
C GLU A 224 -3.15 -15.04 8.91
N LYS A 225 -2.34 -14.07 8.46
CA LYS A 225 -0.94 -14.28 8.06
C LYS A 225 0.07 -13.88 9.14
N LYS A 226 -0.39 -13.44 10.32
CA LYS A 226 0.43 -12.88 11.42
C LYS A 226 1.67 -13.73 11.73
N ILE A 227 1.49 -15.04 11.92
CA ILE A 227 2.60 -15.93 12.26
C ILE A 227 3.65 -15.98 11.15
N ALA A 228 3.22 -16.15 9.89
CA ALA A 228 4.13 -16.24 8.75
C ALA A 228 4.88 -14.92 8.53
N LEU A 229 4.17 -13.79 8.56
CA LEU A 229 4.76 -12.46 8.42
C LEU A 229 5.78 -12.20 9.53
N MET A 230 5.44 -12.53 10.78
CA MET A 230 6.36 -12.29 11.90
C MET A 230 7.57 -13.24 11.88
N LYS A 231 7.48 -14.43 11.30
CA LYS A 231 8.66 -15.29 11.05
C LYS A 231 9.61 -14.64 10.05
N ILE A 232 9.09 -14.21 8.88
CA ILE A 232 9.87 -13.47 7.88
C ILE A 232 10.50 -12.23 8.51
N MET A 233 9.69 -11.45 9.24
CA MET A 233 10.12 -10.24 9.92
C MET A 233 11.08 -10.48 11.08
N LYS A 234 11.26 -11.71 11.58
CA LYS A 234 12.28 -12.08 12.56
C LYS A 234 13.52 -12.73 11.93
N GLY A 235 13.41 -13.21 10.68
CA GLY A 235 14.45 -14.00 10.04
C GLY A 235 14.48 -15.45 10.49
N LEU A 236 13.31 -15.98 10.86
CA LEU A 236 13.08 -17.36 11.32
C LEU A 236 12.41 -18.19 10.23
#